data_AF-A0A1Z4NBV9-F1
#
_entry.id   AF-A0A1Z4NBV9-F1
#
_cell.length_a   1.000
_cell.length_b   1.000
_cell.length_c   1.000
_cell.angle_alpha   90.00
_cell.angle_beta   90.00
_cell.angle_gamma   90.00
#
_symmetry.space_group_name_H-M   'P 1'
#
loop_
_entity.id
_entity.type
_entity.pdbx_description
1 polymer ?
#
loop_
_entity_poly.entity_id
_entity_poly.type
_entity_poly.pdbx_seq_one_letter_code
_entity_poly.pdbx_strand_id
1 'polypeptide(L)'
;MNQQHSLFDVEETIRNSKNQKTSEILNPSTRKILQLLTSQGINKAVTASLLDLAGASREIVQYIAGPIVTQQNGWQQTVPSWVWRAIAVDRLDAALQEIDKGEVGKLASSSEVVALMMPIAFEVPLSSQWTDVYLWASYDALVRHRPFKNFNYRDLNENQAQM
;
A
#
# COMPACT_ATOMS: atom_id res chain seq x y z
N MET A 1 3.42 -37.91 -9.14
CA MET A 1 4.30 -38.27 -8.01
C MET A 1 3.66 -37.68 -6.76
N ASN A 2 3.05 -38.52 -5.91
CA ASN A 2 2.41 -38.07 -4.66
C ASN A 2 3.51 -37.77 -3.63
N GLN A 3 3.61 -36.53 -3.18
CA GLN A 3 4.43 -36.20 -2.02
C GLN A 3 3.71 -36.73 -0.77
N GLN A 4 4.24 -37.81 -0.19
CA GLN A 4 3.83 -38.27 1.14
C GLN A 4 4.36 -37.26 2.16
N HIS A 5 3.52 -36.32 2.61
CA HIS A 5 3.85 -35.47 3.75
C HIS A 5 3.87 -36.33 5.01
N SER A 6 4.97 -36.28 5.76
CA SER A 6 5.12 -36.98 7.03
C SER A 6 4.20 -36.36 8.08
N LEU A 7 3.47 -37.18 8.84
CA LEU A 7 2.63 -36.77 9.98
C LEU A 7 3.39 -36.01 11.07
N PHE A 8 4.73 -36.02 11.01
CA PHE A 8 5.64 -35.38 11.97
C PHE A 8 6.17 -34.01 11.51
N ASP A 9 5.88 -33.58 10.27
CA ASP A 9 6.17 -32.21 9.82
C ASP A 9 5.06 -31.25 10.32
N VAL A 10 4.99 -31.13 11.64
CA VAL A 10 3.97 -30.35 12.35
C VAL A 10 4.03 -28.88 11.95
N GLU A 11 5.23 -28.33 11.73
CA GLU A 11 5.42 -26.95 11.28
C GLU A 11 4.87 -26.70 9.87
N GLU A 12 5.15 -27.58 8.90
CA GLU A 12 4.59 -27.45 7.55
C GLU A 12 3.06 -27.61 7.57
N THR A 13 2.55 -28.53 8.37
CA THR A 13 1.11 -28.78 8.47
C THR A 13 0.38 -27.58 9.08
N ILE A 14 0.94 -26.97 10.13
CA ILE A 14 0.40 -25.74 10.74
C ILE A 14 0.44 -24.58 9.74
N ARG A 15 1.55 -24.41 9.02
CA ARG A 15 1.72 -23.36 8.01
C ARG A 15 0.70 -23.51 6.88
N ASN A 16 0.52 -24.72 6.35
CA ASN A 16 -0.44 -25.01 5.29
C ASN A 16 -1.88 -24.77 5.75
N SER A 17 -2.23 -25.16 6.99
CA SER A 17 -3.56 -24.89 7.56
C SER A 17 -3.83 -23.39 7.74
N LYS A 18 -2.85 -22.61 8.20
CA LYS A 18 -2.98 -21.15 8.32
C LYS A 18 -3.19 -20.49 6.96
N ASN A 19 -2.38 -20.85 5.97
CA ASN A 19 -2.50 -20.30 4.61
C ASN A 19 -3.86 -20.63 3.98
N GLN A 20 -4.37 -21.86 4.17
CA GLN A 20 -5.71 -22.24 3.73
C GLN A 20 -6.79 -21.38 4.40
N LYS A 21 -6.76 -21.23 5.74
CA LYS A 21 -7.72 -20.39 6.47
C LYS A 21 -7.68 -18.92 6.04
N THR A 22 -6.50 -18.37 5.81
CA THR A 22 -6.34 -16.99 5.33
C THR A 22 -6.92 -16.81 3.93
N SER A 23 -6.72 -17.78 3.04
CA SER A 23 -7.28 -17.75 1.68
C SER A 23 -8.82 -17.87 1.67
N GLU A 24 -9.41 -18.59 2.63
CA GLU A 24 -10.87 -18.70 2.78
C GLU A 24 -11.50 -17.39 3.29
N ILE A 25 -10.89 -16.76 4.30
CA ILE A 25 -11.39 -15.52 4.91
C ILE A 25 -11.22 -14.33 3.94
N LEU A 26 -10.04 -14.21 3.32
CA LEU A 26 -9.72 -13.17 2.35
C LEU A 26 -10.12 -13.59 0.93
N ASN A 27 -11.37 -14.00 0.76
CA ASN A 27 -11.93 -14.20 -0.58
C ASN A 27 -12.04 -12.86 -1.36
N PRO A 28 -12.22 -12.88 -2.69
CA PRO A 28 -12.24 -11.67 -3.51
C PRO A 28 -13.29 -10.63 -3.11
N SER A 29 -14.43 -11.06 -2.56
CA SER A 29 -15.49 -10.16 -2.10
C SER A 29 -15.09 -9.46 -0.81
N THR A 30 -14.56 -10.21 0.17
CA THR A 30 -14.07 -9.66 1.44
C THR A 30 -12.96 -8.63 1.19
N ARG A 31 -12.05 -8.92 0.25
CA ARG A 31 -10.98 -7.99 -0.17
C ARG A 31 -11.53 -6.70 -0.75
N LYS A 32 -12.49 -6.78 -1.68
CA LYS A 32 -13.14 -5.59 -2.26
C LYS A 32 -13.85 -4.75 -1.20
N ILE A 33 -14.52 -5.40 -0.24
CA ILE A 33 -15.16 -4.70 0.88
C ILE A 33 -14.08 -4.00 1.72
N LEU A 34 -12.99 -4.67 2.06
CA LEU A 34 -11.90 -4.09 2.86
C LEU A 34 -11.21 -2.92 2.14
N GLN A 35 -11.01 -3.03 0.83
CA GLN A 35 -10.51 -1.93 -0.03
C GLN A 35 -11.48 -0.75 -0.04
N LEU A 36 -12.78 -1.01 -0.23
CA LEU A 36 -13.81 0.03 -0.22
C LEU A 36 -13.82 0.75 1.13
N LEU A 37 -13.85 0.00 2.22
CA LEU A 37 -13.83 0.55 3.57
C LEU A 37 -12.57 1.40 3.84
N THR A 38 -11.40 0.90 3.43
CA THR A 38 -10.14 1.65 3.52
C THR A 38 -10.19 2.94 2.70
N SER A 39 -10.76 2.91 1.49
CA SER A 39 -10.92 4.11 0.64
C SER A 39 -11.86 5.16 1.24
N GLN A 40 -12.83 4.74 2.07
CA GLN A 40 -13.72 5.62 2.82
C GLN A 40 -13.07 6.17 4.10
N GLY A 41 -11.82 5.81 4.39
CA GLY A 41 -11.10 6.32 5.55
C GLY A 41 -11.34 5.54 6.83
N ILE A 42 -11.60 4.22 6.75
CA ILE A 42 -11.52 3.35 7.93
C ILE A 42 -10.15 3.51 8.61
N ASN A 43 -10.17 3.46 9.95
CA ASN A 43 -8.96 3.53 10.75
C ASN A 43 -8.04 2.34 10.44
N LYS A 44 -6.77 2.63 10.11
CA LYS A 44 -5.74 1.61 9.81
C LYS A 44 -5.59 0.54 10.89
N ALA A 45 -5.86 0.86 12.16
CA ALA A 45 -5.84 -0.11 13.25
C ALA A 45 -6.92 -1.18 13.07
N VAL A 46 -8.11 -0.78 12.62
CA VAL A 46 -9.21 -1.72 12.32
C VAL A 46 -8.83 -2.62 11.15
N THR A 47 -8.28 -2.06 10.06
CA THR A 47 -7.79 -2.85 8.92
C THR A 47 -6.72 -3.86 9.35
N ALA A 48 -5.75 -3.44 10.18
CA ALA A 48 -4.72 -4.31 10.71
C ALA A 48 -5.30 -5.44 11.58
N SER A 49 -6.24 -5.12 12.48
CA SER A 49 -6.92 -6.12 13.31
C SER A 49 -7.72 -7.12 12.48
N LEU A 50 -8.40 -6.68 11.42
CA LEU A 50 -9.12 -7.58 10.51
C LEU A 50 -8.18 -8.52 9.75
N LEU A 51 -7.01 -8.03 9.33
CA LEU A 51 -6.00 -8.85 8.68
C LEU A 51 -5.35 -9.85 9.65
N ASP A 52 -5.10 -9.44 10.90
CA ASP A 52 -4.59 -10.32 11.96
C ASP A 52 -5.59 -11.45 12.27
N LEU A 53 -6.88 -11.11 12.40
CA LEU A 53 -7.96 -12.08 12.56
C LEU A 53 -8.10 -13.02 11.34
N ALA A 54 -7.78 -12.53 10.14
CA ALA A 54 -7.73 -13.35 8.93
C ALA A 54 -6.48 -14.24 8.84
N GLY A 55 -5.55 -14.15 9.81
CA GLY A 55 -4.33 -14.95 9.85
C GLY A 55 -3.20 -14.41 8.97
N ALA A 56 -3.24 -13.13 8.60
CA ALA A 56 -2.12 -12.48 7.92
C ALA A 56 -0.85 -12.54 8.79
N SER A 57 0.33 -12.48 8.15
CA SER A 57 1.59 -12.50 8.89
C SER A 57 1.75 -11.25 9.77
N ARG A 58 2.52 -11.38 10.83
CA ARG A 58 2.76 -10.27 11.77
C ARG A 58 3.39 -9.06 11.08
N GLU A 59 4.27 -9.30 10.12
CA GLU A 59 4.96 -8.26 9.35
C GLU A 59 3.95 -7.42 8.56
N ILE A 60 2.98 -8.07 7.92
CA ILE A 60 1.91 -7.40 7.16
C ILE A 60 1.02 -6.57 8.09
N VAL A 61 0.61 -7.15 9.22
CA VAL A 61 -0.19 -6.45 10.23
C VAL A 61 0.54 -5.20 10.74
N GLN A 62 1.85 -5.33 11.01
CA GLN A 62 2.69 -4.21 11.45
C GLN A 62 2.89 -3.15 10.36
N TYR A 63 3.00 -3.55 9.09
CA TYR A 63 3.10 -2.61 7.97
C TYR A 63 1.83 -1.75 7.84
N ILE A 64 0.66 -2.35 7.98
CA ILE A 64 -0.63 -1.64 7.92
C ILE A 64 -0.82 -0.72 9.13
N ALA A 65 -0.56 -1.22 10.34
CA ALA A 65 -0.72 -0.43 11.57
C ALA A 65 0.36 0.65 11.74
N GLY A 66 1.53 0.43 11.13
CA GLY A 66 2.73 1.23 11.31
C GLY A 66 2.54 2.72 10.96
N PRO A 67 3.41 3.60 11.47
CA PRO A 67 3.37 5.01 11.12
C PRO A 67 3.61 5.20 9.61
N ILE A 68 3.07 6.29 9.07
CA ILE A 68 3.44 6.76 7.73
C ILE A 68 4.66 7.66 7.91
N VAL A 69 5.73 7.34 7.21
CA VAL A 69 6.97 8.13 7.27
C VAL A 69 6.76 9.40 6.46
N THR A 70 6.90 10.53 7.12
CA THR A 70 6.82 11.87 6.53
C THR A 70 7.86 12.73 7.21
N GLN A 71 8.30 13.80 6.55
CA GLN A 71 9.19 14.75 7.21
C GLN A 71 8.46 15.45 8.36
N GLN A 72 9.12 15.53 9.51
CA GLN A 72 8.60 16.18 10.72
C GLN A 72 8.91 17.68 10.71
N ASN A 73 8.55 18.35 9.62
CA ASN A 73 8.69 19.80 9.50
C ASN A 73 7.30 20.47 9.53
N GLY A 74 7.29 21.81 9.57
CA GLY A 74 6.07 22.60 9.50
C GLY A 74 5.38 22.59 8.13
N TRP A 75 5.69 21.65 7.23
CA TRP A 75 5.07 21.55 5.90
C TRP A 75 4.27 20.25 5.72
N GLN A 76 4.21 19.35 6.70
CA GLN A 76 3.44 18.10 6.61
C GLN A 76 1.95 18.36 6.27
N GLN A 77 1.38 19.45 6.77
CA GLN A 77 -0.01 19.84 6.51
C GLN A 77 -0.27 20.28 5.07
N THR A 78 0.78 20.49 4.25
CA THR A 78 0.63 20.77 2.82
C THR A 78 0.34 19.53 2.00
N VAL A 79 0.62 18.34 2.55
CA VAL A 79 0.32 17.07 1.87
C VAL A 79 -1.19 16.95 1.71
N PRO A 80 -1.71 16.83 0.46
CA PRO A 80 -3.14 16.77 0.23
C PRO A 80 -3.80 15.61 0.97
N SER A 81 -5.00 15.85 1.51
CA SER A 81 -5.71 14.86 2.33
C SER A 81 -6.02 13.55 1.60
N TRP A 82 -6.11 13.58 0.26
CA TRP A 82 -6.32 12.38 -0.55
C TRP A 82 -5.09 11.46 -0.55
N VAL A 83 -3.87 11.98 -0.37
CA VAL A 83 -2.63 11.19 -0.36
C VAL A 83 -2.63 10.23 0.82
N TRP A 84 -3.08 10.65 2.00
CA TRP A 84 -3.16 9.77 3.18
C TRP A 84 -4.13 8.59 2.97
N ARG A 85 -5.24 8.83 2.26
CA ARG A 85 -6.19 7.77 1.87
C ARG A 85 -5.58 6.85 0.81
N ALA A 86 -4.88 7.43 -0.17
CA ALA A 86 -4.17 6.68 -1.20
C ALA A 86 -3.13 5.73 -0.58
N ILE A 87 -2.33 6.21 0.39
CA ILE A 87 -1.36 5.38 1.13
C ILE A 87 -2.06 4.20 1.82
N ALA A 88 -3.19 4.43 2.49
CA ALA A 88 -3.91 3.35 3.17
C ALA A 88 -4.37 2.27 2.19
N VAL A 89 -4.87 2.67 1.01
CA VAL A 89 -5.28 1.75 -0.06
C VAL A 89 -4.07 1.03 -0.65
N ASP A 90 -3.00 1.75 -1.01
CA ASP A 90 -1.79 1.15 -1.60
C ASP A 90 -1.13 0.14 -0.66
N ARG A 91 -1.05 0.46 0.65
CA ARG A 91 -0.52 -0.49 1.65
C ARG A 91 -1.36 -1.74 1.76
N LEU A 92 -2.69 -1.61 1.72
CA LEU A 92 -3.60 -2.75 1.74
C LEU A 92 -3.46 -3.59 0.47
N ASP A 93 -3.37 -2.97 -0.70
CA ASP A 93 -3.21 -3.68 -1.97
C ASP A 93 -1.88 -4.44 -2.02
N ALA A 94 -0.79 -3.81 -1.55
CA ALA A 94 0.50 -4.47 -1.39
C ALA A 94 0.39 -5.67 -0.43
N ALA A 95 -0.20 -5.47 0.75
CA ALA A 95 -0.42 -6.53 1.73
C ALA A 95 -1.22 -7.71 1.15
N LEU A 96 -2.30 -7.45 0.39
CA LEU A 96 -3.10 -8.52 -0.22
C LEU A 96 -2.31 -9.29 -1.28
N GLN A 97 -1.50 -8.61 -2.09
CA GLN A 97 -0.63 -9.25 -3.08
C GLN A 97 0.49 -10.08 -2.41
N GLU A 98 1.02 -9.60 -1.30
CA GLU A 98 2.03 -10.26 -0.48
C GLU A 98 1.49 -11.53 0.17
N ILE A 99 0.25 -11.49 0.68
CA ILE A 99 -0.46 -12.67 1.19
C ILE A 99 -0.61 -13.72 0.08
N ASP A 100 -0.97 -13.31 -1.14
CA ASP A 100 -1.13 -14.24 -2.26
C ASP A 100 0.18 -14.90 -2.69
N LYS A 101 1.29 -14.15 -2.65
CA LYS A 101 2.62 -14.64 -3.02
C LYS A 101 3.32 -15.38 -1.88
N GLY A 102 2.86 -15.20 -0.64
CA GLY A 102 3.55 -15.70 0.55
C GLY A 102 4.89 -14.99 0.80
N GLU A 103 5.02 -13.75 0.33
CA GLU A 103 6.23 -12.93 0.43
C GLU A 103 5.93 -11.66 1.21
N VAL A 104 6.94 -11.04 1.80
CA VAL A 104 6.81 -9.72 2.43
C VAL A 104 7.53 -8.70 1.55
N GLY A 105 6.79 -7.70 1.09
CA GLY A 105 7.29 -6.65 0.24
C GLY A 105 8.17 -5.68 1.02
N LYS A 106 9.16 -5.10 0.32
CA LYS A 106 10.17 -4.22 0.92
C LYS A 106 10.13 -2.79 0.40
N LEU A 107 9.27 -2.52 -0.58
CA LEU A 107 9.25 -1.26 -1.30
C LEU A 107 8.13 -0.37 -0.77
N ALA A 108 8.42 0.93 -0.63
CA ALA A 108 7.41 1.92 -0.34
C ALA A 108 6.51 2.16 -1.57
N SER A 109 5.25 2.50 -1.31
CA SER A 109 4.32 2.89 -2.37
C SER A 109 4.67 4.27 -2.94
N SER A 110 4.26 4.55 -4.19
CA SER A 110 4.41 5.86 -4.81
C SER A 110 3.72 6.96 -3.99
N SER A 111 2.54 6.68 -3.43
CA SER A 111 1.84 7.62 -2.53
C SER A 111 2.63 7.94 -1.25
N GLU A 112 3.38 6.97 -0.69
CA GLU A 112 4.27 7.23 0.47
C GLU A 112 5.46 8.08 0.08
N VAL A 113 6.04 7.85 -1.10
CA VAL A 113 7.12 8.69 -1.64
C VAL A 113 6.65 10.13 -1.78
N VAL A 114 5.44 10.36 -2.30
CA VAL A 114 4.84 11.71 -2.41
C VAL A 114 4.68 12.35 -1.02
N ALA A 115 4.11 11.64 -0.06
CA ALA A 115 3.91 12.18 1.29
C ALA A 115 5.23 12.51 2.00
N LEU A 116 6.29 11.75 1.75
CA LEU A 116 7.62 12.03 2.28
C LEU A 116 8.29 13.23 1.59
N MET A 117 8.26 13.26 0.26
CA MET A 117 9.07 14.20 -0.53
C MET A 117 8.42 15.57 -0.70
N MET A 118 7.09 15.67 -0.69
CA MET A 118 6.40 16.96 -0.86
C MET A 118 6.76 17.97 0.23
N PRO A 119 6.75 17.62 1.54
CA PRO A 119 7.22 18.53 2.58
C PRO A 119 8.71 18.90 2.46
N ILE A 120 9.55 17.97 1.97
CA ILE A 120 10.98 18.22 1.74
C ILE A 120 11.16 19.29 0.66
N ALA A 121 10.43 19.16 -0.45
CA ALA A 121 10.51 20.09 -1.57
C ALA A 121 10.09 21.52 -1.22
N PHE A 122 9.22 21.70 -0.21
CA PHE A 122 8.85 23.03 0.30
C PHE A 122 9.89 23.65 1.23
N GLU A 123 10.72 22.84 1.87
CA GLU A 123 11.77 23.32 2.76
C GLU A 123 13.05 23.64 1.99
N VAL A 124 13.45 22.75 1.07
CA VAL A 124 14.68 22.88 0.29
C VAL A 124 14.43 22.38 -1.14
N PRO A 125 15.02 23.02 -2.16
CA PRO A 125 14.98 22.51 -3.53
C PRO A 125 15.54 21.09 -3.61
N LEU A 126 14.78 20.19 -4.24
CA LEU A 126 15.24 18.82 -4.52
C LEU A 126 16.36 18.84 -5.57
N SER A 127 17.32 17.93 -5.45
CA SER A 127 18.28 17.69 -6.54
C SER A 127 17.56 17.09 -7.75
N SER A 128 18.12 17.25 -8.95
CA SER A 128 17.50 16.76 -10.19
C SER A 128 17.04 15.30 -10.10
N GLN A 129 17.87 14.42 -9.54
CA GLN A 129 17.55 12.98 -9.41
C GLN A 129 16.33 12.75 -8.51
N TRP A 130 16.22 13.49 -7.41
CA TRP A 130 15.08 13.38 -6.50
C TRP A 130 13.84 14.08 -7.06
N THR A 131 14.01 15.13 -7.86
CA THR A 131 12.91 15.73 -8.61
C THR A 131 12.27 14.71 -9.55
N ASP A 132 13.05 13.93 -10.29
CA ASP A 132 12.54 12.91 -11.20
C ASP A 132 11.76 11.82 -10.45
N VAL A 133 12.29 11.35 -9.32
CA VAL A 133 11.61 10.38 -8.44
C VAL A 133 10.29 10.94 -7.91
N TYR A 134 10.31 12.19 -7.44
CA TYR A 134 9.12 12.86 -6.92
C TYR A 134 8.04 13.03 -8.00
N LEU A 135 8.43 13.44 -9.21
CA LEU A 135 7.51 13.61 -10.33
C LEU A 135 6.92 12.27 -10.78
N TRP A 136 7.75 11.24 -10.91
CA TRP A 136 7.29 9.89 -11.23
C TRP A 136 6.30 9.36 -10.18
N ALA A 137 6.64 9.48 -8.90
CA ALA A 137 5.77 9.00 -7.82
C ALA A 137 4.46 9.77 -7.75
N SER A 138 4.52 11.10 -7.94
CA SER A 138 3.34 11.97 -7.99
C SER A 138 2.43 11.59 -9.15
N TYR A 139 3.00 11.33 -10.32
CA TYR A 139 2.28 10.88 -11.50
C TYR A 139 1.58 9.53 -11.27
N ASP A 140 2.32 8.51 -10.81
CA ASP A 140 1.78 7.17 -10.59
C ASP A 140 0.64 7.20 -9.56
N ALA A 141 0.82 7.91 -8.44
CA ALA A 141 -0.21 8.07 -7.42
C ALA A 141 -1.46 8.79 -7.96
N LEU A 142 -1.29 9.86 -8.76
CA LEU A 142 -2.41 10.58 -9.37
C LEU A 142 -3.21 9.73 -10.34
N VAL A 143 -2.54 8.99 -11.24
CA VAL A 143 -3.19 8.16 -12.26
C VAL A 143 -3.90 6.97 -11.63
N ARG A 144 -3.32 6.39 -10.57
CA ARG A 144 -3.90 5.26 -9.83
C ARG A 144 -5.14 5.67 -9.04
N HIS A 145 -5.05 6.72 -8.24
CA HIS A 145 -6.11 7.07 -7.28
C HIS A 145 -7.15 8.04 -7.81
N ARG A 146 -6.84 8.76 -8.90
CA ARG A 146 -7.73 9.71 -9.58
C ARG A 146 -8.56 10.58 -8.62
N PRO A 147 -7.92 11.33 -7.71
CA PRO A 147 -8.62 12.06 -6.65
C PRO A 147 -9.55 13.18 -7.16
N PHE A 148 -9.37 13.65 -8.39
CA PHE A 148 -10.10 14.76 -8.99
C PHE A 148 -11.00 14.27 -10.11
N LYS A 149 -12.32 14.24 -9.86
CA LYS A 149 -13.32 13.72 -10.80
C LYS A 149 -13.37 14.48 -12.13
N ASN A 150 -13.08 15.78 -12.10
CA ASN A 150 -13.19 16.67 -13.27
C ASN A 150 -11.85 16.83 -14.02
N PHE A 151 -10.81 16.09 -13.61
CA PHE A 151 -9.51 16.18 -14.24
C PHE A 151 -9.32 15.04 -15.25
N ASN A 152 -8.85 15.37 -16.45
CA ASN A 152 -8.51 14.36 -17.44
C ASN A 152 -7.05 13.90 -17.25
N TYR A 153 -6.89 12.71 -16.68
CA TYR A 153 -5.58 12.12 -16.40
C TYR A 153 -4.80 11.69 -17.65
N ARG A 154 -5.45 11.61 -18.82
CA ARG A 154 -4.77 11.22 -20.08
C ARG A 154 -3.81 12.32 -20.56
N ASP A 155 -4.16 13.57 -20.30
CA ASP A 155 -3.44 14.74 -20.78
C ASP A 155 -2.10 14.95 -20.03
N LEU A 156 -1.88 14.23 -18.93
CA LEU A 156 -0.62 14.24 -18.18
C LEU A 156 0.56 13.71 -19.01
N ASN A 157 0.31 12.77 -19.93
CA ASN A 157 1.37 12.15 -20.74
C ASN A 157 1.72 12.97 -21.99
N GLU A 158 0.75 13.70 -22.54
CA GLU A 158 0.92 14.41 -23.81
C GLU A 158 1.95 15.54 -23.70
N ASN A 159 2.09 16.13 -22.51
CA ASN A 159 3.07 17.19 -22.25
C ASN A 159 4.51 16.67 -22.00
N GLN A 160 4.68 15.39 -21.66
CA GLN A 160 6.02 14.79 -21.47
C GLN A 160 6.70 14.39 -22.77
N ALA A 161 5.94 14.26 -23.88
CA ALA A 161 6.49 13.96 -25.20
C ALA A 161 6.97 15.21 -25.96
N GLN A 162 6.76 16.42 -25.42
CA GLN A 162 7.09 17.70 -26.05
C GLN A 162 8.29 18.42 -25.41
N MET A 163 8.87 17.88 -24.34
CA MET A 163 10.13 18.33 -23.73
C MET A 163 11.25 17.34 -24.04
#